data_AF-A0A5K1FCB9-F1
#
_entry.id   AF-A0A5K1FCB9-F1
#
_cell.length_a   1.000
_cell.length_b   1.000
_cell.length_c   1.000
_cell.angle_alpha   90.00
_cell.angle_beta   90.00
_cell.angle_gamma   90.00
#
_symmetry.space_group_name_H-M   'P 1'
#
loop_
_entity.id
_entity.type
_entity.pdbx_description
1 polymer ?
#
loop_
_entity_poly.entity_id
_entity_poly.type
_entity_poly.pdbx_seq_one_letter_code
_entity_poly.pdbx_strand_id
1 'polypeptide(L)'
;KRKLMFEKIEGWEMDYPHRLPYRKIYRAAKGFKEELGKGGFGSVYKGLLPRSGIEVAVKRVSHGSKQGMREFVAEVSSLGRTRHRNLIQLH
;
A
#
# COMPACT_ATOMS: atom_id res chain seq x y z
N LYS A 1 21.34 14.35 11.05
CA LYS A 1 21.22 13.12 11.88
C LYS A 1 19.87 12.46 11.58
N ARG A 2 19.89 11.19 11.12
CA ARG A 2 18.71 10.39 10.71
C ARG A 2 17.61 10.40 11.77
N LYS A 3 16.50 11.09 11.52
CA LYS A 3 15.19 10.65 12.03
C LYS A 3 14.91 9.33 11.31
N LEU A 4 15.30 8.21 11.92
CA LEU A 4 14.62 6.96 11.66
C LEU A 4 13.17 7.24 12.06
N MET A 5 12.35 7.54 11.06
CA MET A 5 10.90 7.65 11.20
C MET A 5 10.48 6.31 11.80
N PHE A 6 10.27 6.27 13.12
CA PHE A 6 9.42 5.24 13.70
C PHE A 6 8.11 5.38 12.93
N GLU A 7 7.82 4.41 12.07
CA GLU A 7 6.54 4.33 11.40
C GLU A 7 5.50 4.33 12.51
N LYS A 8 4.76 5.43 12.62
CA LYS A 8 3.67 5.53 13.58
C LYS A 8 2.67 4.45 13.20
N ILE A 9 2.56 3.41 14.01
CA ILE A 9 1.59 2.35 13.82
C ILE A 9 0.24 2.94 14.24
N GLU A 10 -0.68 3.06 13.30
CA GLU A 10 -2.04 3.44 13.64
C GLU A 10 -2.80 2.25 14.22
N GLY A 11 -3.73 2.49 15.15
CA GLY A 11 -4.39 1.42 15.90
C GLY A 11 -5.10 0.38 15.01
N TRP A 12 -5.62 0.82 13.86
CA TRP A 12 -6.26 -0.07 12.88
C TRP A 12 -5.27 -1.01 12.17
N GLU A 13 -3.96 -0.69 12.12
CA GLU A 13 -2.94 -1.55 11.51
C GLU A 13 -2.72 -2.85 12.30
N MET A 14 -3.12 -2.89 13.57
CA MET A 14 -3.00 -4.07 14.44
C MET A 14 -3.95 -5.20 14.02
N ASP A 15 -5.08 -4.86 13.39
CA ASP A 15 -6.08 -5.83 12.97
C ASP A 15 -5.72 -6.52 11.64
N TYR A 16 -4.64 -6.09 10.98
CA TYR A 16 -4.22 -6.59 9.67
C TYR A 16 -2.84 -7.27 9.73
N PRO A 17 -2.78 -8.62 9.75
CA PRO A 17 -1.55 -9.37 10.02
C PRO A 17 -0.47 -9.29 8.92
N HIS A 18 -0.78 -8.69 7.76
CA HIS A 18 0.12 -8.61 6.60
C HIS A 18 0.80 -7.24 6.44
N ARG A 19 1.28 -6.66 7.55
CA ARG A 19 1.99 -5.38 7.52
C ARG A 19 3.39 -5.52 6.90
N LEU A 20 3.68 -4.70 5.89
CA LEU A 20 5.03 -4.55 5.33
C LEU A 20 5.66 -3.23 5.82
N PRO A 21 6.91 -3.25 6.30
CA PRO A 21 7.64 -2.02 6.59
C PRO A 21 7.73 -1.12 5.35
N TYR A 22 7.57 0.19 5.51
CA TYR A 22 7.65 1.17 4.42
C TYR A 22 8.95 1.01 3.63
N ARG A 23 10.08 0.72 4.30
CA ARG A 23 11.35 0.48 3.60
C ARG A 23 11.28 -0.67 2.59
N LYS A 24 10.50 -1.72 2.87
CA LYS A 24 10.28 -2.81 1.90
C LYS A 24 9.41 -2.34 0.74
N ILE A 25 8.33 -1.61 1.02
CA ILE A 25 7.43 -1.05 0.00
C ILE A 25 8.20 -0.09 -0.93
N TYR A 26 8.95 0.85 -0.35
CA TYR A 26 9.77 1.81 -1.09
C TYR A 26 10.77 1.11 -2.02
N ARG A 27 11.45 0.05 -1.54
CA ARG A 27 12.38 -0.73 -2.35
C ARG A 27 11.66 -1.49 -3.45
N ALA A 28 10.52 -2.14 -3.15
CA ALA A 28 9.73 -2.86 -4.14
C ALA A 28 9.25 -1.93 -5.26
N ALA A 29 8.81 -0.70 -4.91
CA ALA A 29 8.38 0.32 -5.85
C ALA A 29 9.52 1.11 -6.51
N LYS A 30 10.79 0.68 -6.33
CA LYS A 30 11.99 1.39 -6.86
C LYS A 30 11.99 2.89 -6.54
N GLY A 31 11.56 3.25 -5.33
CA GLY A 31 11.42 4.63 -4.88
C GLY A 31 10.24 5.40 -5.46
N PHE A 32 9.18 4.70 -5.91
CA PHE A 32 8.00 5.29 -6.55
C PHE A 32 8.32 6.00 -7.86
N LYS A 33 9.21 5.41 -8.67
CA LYS A 33 9.73 6.03 -9.91
C LYS A 33 8.76 5.94 -11.09
N GLU A 34 7.99 4.86 -11.16
CA GLU A 34 7.11 4.56 -12.31
C GLU A 34 5.65 4.62 -11.86
N GLU A 35 4.99 5.76 -12.12
CA GLU A 35 3.56 5.94 -11.85
C GLU A 35 2.75 5.26 -12.96
N LEU A 36 1.86 4.35 -12.57
CA LEU A 36 0.92 3.66 -13.45
C LEU A 36 -0.40 4.42 -13.60
N GLY A 37 -0.72 5.27 -12.63
CA GLY A 37 -1.89 6.13 -12.66
C GLY A 37 -2.10 6.87 -11.35
N LYS A 38 -2.96 7.89 -11.42
CA LYS A 38 -3.32 8.74 -10.29
C LYS A 38 -4.82 8.99 -10.28
N GLY A 39 -5.43 8.89 -9.11
CA GLY A 39 -6.85 9.17 -8.91
C GLY A 39 -7.10 9.93 -7.60
N GLY A 40 -8.37 10.08 -7.22
CA GLY A 40 -8.77 10.78 -6.00
C GLY A 40 -8.19 10.17 -4.71
N PHE A 41 -7.82 8.89 -4.75
CA PHE A 41 -7.33 8.12 -3.61
C PHE A 41 -5.79 8.00 -3.55
N GLY A 42 -5.08 8.72 -4.42
CA GLY A 42 -3.62 8.72 -4.49
C GLY A 42 -3.06 8.21 -5.81
N SER A 43 -1.77 7.85 -5.78
CA SER A 43 -1.02 7.39 -6.96
C SER A 43 -0.70 5.90 -6.85
N VAL A 44 -0.73 5.21 -7.98
CA VAL A 44 -0.36 3.79 -8.10
C VAL A 44 0.96 3.69 -8.85
N TYR A 45 1.88 2.90 -8.32
CA TYR A 45 3.23 2.73 -8.86
C TYR A 45 3.52 1.28 -9.21
N LYS A 46 4.36 1.08 -10.22
CA LYS A 46 4.88 -0.25 -10.54
C LYS A 46 5.87 -0.69 -9.47
N GLY A 47 5.76 -1.93 -9.01
CA GLY A 47 6.68 -2.53 -8.06
C GLY A 47 7.03 -3.97 -8.41
N LEU A 48 8.10 -4.47 -7.78
CA LEU A 48 8.58 -5.84 -7.92
C LEU A 48 8.91 -6.40 -6.53
N LEU A 49 8.33 -7.53 -6.16
CA LEU A 49 8.64 -8.20 -4.90
C LEU A 49 10.03 -8.86 -4.97
N PRO A 50 11.03 -8.44 -4.16
CA PRO A 50 12.43 -8.83 -4.37
C PRO A 50 12.73 -10.34 -4.27
N ARG A 51 11.89 -11.11 -3.57
CA ARG A 51 12.11 -12.56 -3.37
C ARG A 51 11.38 -13.42 -4.40
N SER A 52 10.20 -13.01 -4.84
CA SER A 52 9.36 -13.79 -5.74
C SER A 52 9.42 -13.32 -7.19
N GLY A 53 9.95 -12.13 -7.46
CA GLY A 53 9.94 -11.53 -8.80
C GLY A 53 8.54 -11.16 -9.30
N ILE A 54 7.53 -11.22 -8.42
CA ILE A 54 6.15 -10.89 -8.77
C ILE A 54 6.03 -9.38 -8.97
N GLU A 55 5.52 -8.97 -10.12
CA GLU A 55 5.12 -7.59 -10.37
C GLU A 55 3.88 -7.24 -9.54
N VAL A 56 3.92 -6.08 -8.90
CA VAL A 56 2.85 -5.60 -8.02
C VAL A 56 2.51 -4.15 -8.34
N ALA A 57 1.26 -3.77 -8.10
CA ALA A 57 0.85 -2.38 -8.06
C ALA A 57 0.92 -1.87 -6.62
N VAL A 58 1.70 -0.82 -6.37
CA VAL A 58 1.85 -0.20 -5.05
C VAL A 58 1.04 1.10 -5.02
N LYS A 59 -0.09 1.09 -4.30
CA LYS A 59 -0.92 2.30 -4.10
C LYS A 59 -0.38 3.12 -2.94
N ARG A 60 -0.05 4.39 -3.19
CA ARG A 60 0.34 5.37 -2.18
C ARG A 60 -0.80 6.35 -1.97
N VAL A 61 -1.43 6.26 -0.80
CA VAL A 61 -2.58 7.10 -0.43
C VAL A 61 -2.11 8.52 -0.12
N SER A 62 -2.79 9.52 -0.70
CA SER A 62 -2.59 10.94 -0.39
C SER A 62 -3.22 11.27 0.97
N HIS A 63 -2.44 11.85 1.89
CA HIS A 63 -2.89 12.19 3.25
C HIS A 63 -3.75 13.48 3.31
N GLY A 64 -4.57 13.74 2.30
CA GLY A 64 -5.27 15.01 2.14
C GLY A 64 -6.46 15.24 3.07
N SER A 65 -7.07 14.17 3.62
CA SER A 65 -8.27 14.31 4.45
C SER A 65 -8.52 13.11 5.36
N LYS A 66 -9.30 13.32 6.44
CA LYS A 66 -9.87 12.24 7.27
C LYS A 66 -10.78 11.27 6.48
N GLN A 67 -11.18 11.65 5.27
CA GLN A 67 -12.00 10.83 4.39
C GLN A 67 -11.13 9.86 3.58
N GLY A 68 -9.97 10.29 3.07
CA GLY A 68 -9.06 9.41 2.35
C GLY A 68 -8.56 8.22 3.17
N MET A 69 -8.34 8.40 4.48
CA MET A 69 -7.99 7.29 5.37
C MET A 69 -9.17 6.30 5.58
N ARG A 70 -10.41 6.81 5.71
CA ARG A 70 -11.59 5.94 5.82
C ARG A 70 -11.79 5.09 4.57
N GLU A 71 -11.63 5.70 3.40
CA GLU A 71 -11.72 5.02 2.12
C GLU A 71 -10.61 3.97 1.96
N PHE A 72 -9.39 4.28 2.41
CA PHE A 72 -8.29 3.31 2.43
C PHE A 72 -8.57 2.11 3.34
N VAL A 73 -9.04 2.33 4.57
CA VAL A 73 -9.40 1.22 5.47
C VAL A 73 -10.53 0.40 4.86
N ALA A 74 -11.54 1.02 4.25
CA ALA A 74 -12.64 0.31 3.58
C ALA A 74 -12.13 -0.57 2.42
N GLU A 75 -11.19 -0.06 1.61
CA GLU A 75 -10.58 -0.80 0.50
C GLU A 75 -9.75 -1.99 1.01
N VAL A 76 -8.88 -1.79 2.01
CA VAL A 76 -8.08 -2.87 2.62
C VAL A 76 -8.98 -3.93 3.27
N SER A 77 -10.02 -3.51 3.98
CA SER A 77 -11.00 -4.41 4.62
C SER A 77 -11.76 -5.27 3.61
N SER A 78 -12.08 -4.71 2.45
CA SER A 78 -12.92 -5.36 1.43
C SER A 78 -12.09 -6.27 0.52
N LEU A 79 -10.96 -5.77 0.00
CA LEU A 79 -10.07 -6.55 -0.86
C LEU A 79 -9.28 -7.61 -0.08
N GLY A 80 -8.90 -7.32 1.17
CA GLY A 80 -8.13 -8.25 2.00
C GLY A 80 -8.87 -9.56 2.32
N ARG A 81 -10.21 -9.57 2.26
CA ARG A 81 -11.05 -10.74 2.54
C ARG A 81 -11.65 -11.39 1.29
N THR A 82 -11.48 -10.79 0.12
CA THR A 82 -12.12 -11.26 -1.11
C THR A 82 -11.12 -12.00 -2.00
N ARG A 83 -11.40 -13.27 -2.32
CA ARG A 83 -10.65 -14.05 -3.30
C ARG A 83 -11.59 -14.50 -4.41
N HIS A 84 -11.45 -13.89 -5.58
CA HIS A 84 -12.27 -14.20 -6.74
C HIS A 84 -11.47 -13.99 -8.03
N ARG A 85 -11.65 -14.87 -9.02
CA ARG A 85 -10.90 -14.86 -10.29
C ARG A 85 -11.00 -13.56 -11.10
N ASN A 86 -12.05 -12.77 -10.87
CA ASN A 86 -12.31 -11.51 -11.57
C ASN A 86 -12.11 -10.27 -10.67
N LEU A 87 -11.54 -10.42 -9.47
CA LEU A 87 -11.27 -9.32 -8.55
C LEU A 87 -9.78 -9.24 -8.25
N ILE A 88 -9.28 -8.01 -8.09
CA ILE A 88 -7.88 -7.76 -7.79
C ILE A 88 -7.59 -8.29 -6.37
N GLN A 89 -6.60 -9.17 -6.27
CA GLN A 89 -6.18 -9.73 -4.99
C GLN A 89 -5.15 -8.81 -4.32
N LEU A 90 -5.36 -8.55 -3.03
CA LEU A 90 -4.36 -7.90 -2.18
C LEU A 90 -3.29 -8.94 -1.79
N HIS A 91 -2.01 -8.61 -2.04
CA HIS A 91 -0.85 -9.46 -1.76
C HIS A 91 -0.20 -9.15 -0.41
#